data_AF-A0A956KHQ5-F1
#
_entry.id   AF-A0A956KHQ5-F1
#
_cell.length_a   1.000
_cell.length_b   1.000
_cell.length_c   1.000
_cell.angle_alpha   90.00
_cell.angle_beta   90.00
_cell.angle_gamma   90.00
#
_symmetry.space_group_name_H-M   'P 1'
#
loop_
_entity.id
_entity.type
_entity.pdbx_description
1 polymer ?
#
loop_
_entity_poly.entity_id
_entity_poly.type
_entity_poly.pdbx_seq_one_letter_code
_entity_poly.pdbx_strand_id
1 'polypeptide(L)'
;MSLLAVGLNHTTAPVDLRERLAVPREQIGESLASLARHAALSEVVLLSTCNRVEVYAVQPEQGGPQRIVDALAALRGLRGDDLRSHCFVREHDGAARHIFRVAASLESMVVG
;
A
#
# COMPACT_ATOMS: atom_id res chain seq x y z
N MET A 1 16.34 -3.47 9.52
CA MET A 1 14.96 -2.97 9.29
C MET A 1 14.96 -2.10 8.05
N SER A 2 13.93 -2.13 7.21
CA SER A 2 13.85 -1.32 5.99
C SER A 2 12.48 -0.65 5.80
N LEU A 3 12.51 0.59 5.28
CA LEU A 3 11.31 1.34 4.89
C LEU A 3 10.85 0.87 3.51
N LEU A 4 9.56 0.56 3.39
CA LEU A 4 8.91 0.20 2.14
C LEU A 4 7.70 1.08 1.86
N ALA A 5 7.42 1.30 0.57
CA ALA A 5 6.12 1.70 0.07
C ALA A 5 5.63 0.65 -0.93
N VAL A 6 4.46 0.08 -0.68
CA VAL A 6 3.83 -0.95 -1.51
C VAL A 6 2.38 -0.58 -1.71
N GLY A 7 1.89 -0.66 -2.94
CA GLY A 7 0.48 -0.40 -3.20
C GLY A 7 0.19 -0.21 -4.66
N LEU A 8 -1.00 0.31 -4.94
CA LEU A 8 -1.44 0.60 -6.29
C LEU A 8 -2.09 1.97 -6.38
N ASN A 9 -2.08 2.52 -7.58
CA ASN A 9 -2.66 3.83 -7.85
C ASN A 9 -3.25 3.88 -9.26
N HIS A 10 -3.81 5.03 -9.63
CA HIS A 10 -4.47 5.24 -10.92
C HIS A 10 -3.59 4.98 -12.16
N THR A 11 -2.25 4.96 -12.02
CA THR A 11 -1.34 4.62 -13.13
C THR A 11 -1.06 3.12 -13.23
N THR A 12 -1.18 2.38 -12.13
CA THR A 12 -0.82 0.95 -12.08
C THR A 12 -2.02 0.00 -12.08
N ALA A 13 -3.21 0.50 -11.72
CA ALA A 13 -4.41 -0.32 -11.55
C ALA A 13 -5.68 0.34 -12.09
N PRO A 14 -6.60 -0.46 -12.69
CA PRO A 14 -7.91 0.03 -13.10
C PRO A 14 -8.76 0.46 -11.89
N VAL A 15 -9.79 1.26 -12.15
CA VAL A 15 -10.67 1.80 -11.10
C VAL A 15 -11.35 0.70 -10.28
N ASP A 16 -11.88 -0.34 -10.92
CA ASP A 16 -12.57 -1.44 -10.24
C ASP A 16 -11.68 -2.15 -9.20
N LEU A 17 -10.39 -2.32 -9.51
CA LEU A 17 -9.44 -2.92 -8.57
C LEU A 17 -9.12 -1.98 -7.41
N ARG A 18 -8.99 -0.67 -7.68
CA ARG A 18 -8.78 0.36 -6.65
C ARG A 18 -9.96 0.44 -5.69
N GLU A 19 -11.18 0.44 -6.20
CA GLU A 19 -12.40 0.50 -5.38
C GLU A 19 -12.54 -0.73 -4.49
N ARG A 20 -12.22 -1.93 -5.01
CA ARG A 20 -12.19 -3.16 -4.20
C ARG A 20 -11.18 -3.10 -3.06
N LEU A 21 -10.04 -2.43 -3.27
CA LEU A 21 -9.02 -2.27 -2.24
C LEU A 21 -9.27 -1.11 -1.27
N ALA A 22 -10.07 -0.12 -1.65
CA ALA A 22 -10.29 1.07 -0.84
C ALA A 22 -10.74 0.69 0.58
N VAL A 23 -10.17 1.35 1.57
CA VAL A 23 -10.44 1.09 3.00
C VAL A 23 -11.33 2.20 3.57
N PRO A 24 -12.59 1.89 3.93
CA PRO A 24 -13.48 2.83 4.60
C PRO A 24 -12.88 3.30 5.93
N ARG A 25 -13.20 4.53 6.31
CA ARG A 25 -12.64 5.18 7.51
C ARG A 25 -12.89 4.36 8.78
N GLU A 26 -14.04 3.72 8.85
CA GLU A 26 -14.51 2.91 9.97
C GLU A 26 -13.68 1.61 10.12
N GLN A 27 -13.07 1.14 9.04
CA GLN A 27 -12.28 -0.10 8.99
C GLN A 27 -10.77 0.14 9.08
N ILE A 28 -10.30 1.40 9.13
CA ILE A 28 -8.87 1.73 9.12
C ILE A 28 -8.13 1.08 10.29
N GLY A 29 -8.69 1.14 11.50
CA GLY A 29 -8.04 0.60 12.70
C GLY A 29 -7.83 -0.92 12.62
N GLU A 30 -8.87 -1.65 12.23
CA GLU A 30 -8.79 -3.11 12.03
C GLU A 30 -7.84 -3.49 10.88
N SER A 31 -7.91 -2.75 9.77
CA SER A 31 -7.06 -2.98 8.60
C SER A 31 -5.57 -2.78 8.93
N LEU A 32 -5.22 -1.72 9.65
CA LEU A 32 -3.85 -1.47 10.12
C LEU A 32 -3.36 -2.59 11.05
N ALA A 33 -4.18 -3.01 12.01
CA ALA A 33 -3.83 -4.09 12.93
C ALA A 33 -3.63 -5.43 12.20
N SER A 34 -4.48 -5.71 11.20
CA SER A 34 -4.37 -6.89 10.35
C SER A 34 -3.10 -6.85 9.49
N LEU A 35 -2.81 -5.72 8.83
CA LEU A 35 -1.60 -5.53 8.02
C LEU A 35 -0.33 -5.73 8.86
N ALA A 36 -0.25 -5.07 10.02
CA ALA A 36 0.90 -5.18 10.91
C ALA A 36 1.16 -6.64 11.32
N ARG A 37 0.10 -7.37 11.67
CA ARG A 37 0.20 -8.76 12.12
C ARG A 37 0.56 -9.73 10.99
N HIS A 38 -0.15 -9.68 9.87
CA HIS A 38 0.02 -10.65 8.78
C HIS A 38 1.32 -10.44 7.99
N ALA A 39 1.77 -9.19 7.86
CA ALA A 39 3.03 -8.88 7.20
C ALA A 39 4.23 -8.77 8.16
N ALA A 40 4.03 -8.96 9.47
CA ALA A 40 5.04 -8.85 10.52
C ALA A 40 5.81 -7.51 10.48
N LEU A 41 5.06 -6.40 10.41
CA LEU A 41 5.58 -5.04 10.30
C LEU A 41 5.72 -4.42 11.69
N SER A 42 6.81 -3.69 11.94
CA SER A 42 6.98 -2.96 13.21
C SER A 42 6.21 -1.64 13.22
N GLU A 43 6.13 -0.99 12.07
CA GLU A 43 5.40 0.25 11.87
C GLU A 43 4.64 0.17 10.53
N VAL A 44 3.43 0.72 10.49
CA VAL A 44 2.59 0.68 9.30
C VAL A 44 1.72 1.94 9.20
N VAL A 45 1.65 2.48 7.99
CA VAL A 45 0.73 3.55 7.58
C VAL A 45 -0.03 3.06 6.36
N LEU A 46 -1.35 3.24 6.37
CA LEU A 46 -2.23 2.92 5.26
C LEU A 46 -2.80 4.24 4.69
N LEU A 47 -2.52 4.50 3.42
CA LEU A 47 -3.04 5.62 2.65
C LEU A 47 -4.07 5.11 1.65
N SER A 48 -5.34 5.34 1.92
CA SER A 48 -6.46 4.95 1.06
C SER A 48 -7.23 6.18 0.62
N THR A 49 -7.24 6.45 -0.69
CA THR A 49 -8.05 7.50 -1.33
C THR A 49 -8.77 6.91 -2.55
N CYS A 50 -9.54 7.74 -3.28
CA CYS A 50 -10.14 7.29 -4.54
C CYS A 50 -9.09 6.88 -5.58
N ASN A 51 -7.88 7.46 -5.55
CA ASN A 51 -6.86 7.29 -6.59
C ASN A 51 -5.73 6.33 -6.22
N ARG A 52 -5.62 5.93 -4.95
CA ARG A 52 -4.54 5.06 -4.47
C ARG A 52 -4.91 4.29 -3.21
N VAL A 53 -4.31 3.11 -3.08
CA VAL A 53 -4.26 2.34 -1.83
C VAL A 53 -2.81 1.92 -1.64
N GLU A 54 -2.15 2.51 -0.65
CA GLU A 54 -0.72 2.38 -0.42
C GLU A 54 -0.42 2.09 1.04
N VAL A 55 0.55 1.22 1.27
CA VAL A 55 1.08 0.85 2.58
C VAL A 55 2.53 1.32 2.65
N TYR A 56 2.81 2.16 3.64
CA TYR A 56 4.17 2.51 4.02
C TYR A 56 4.50 1.79 5.32
N ALA A 57 5.62 1.09 5.36
CA ALA A 57 5.90 0.24 6.51
C ALA A 57 7.39 0.10 6.78
N VAL A 58 7.71 -0.21 8.04
CA VAL A 58 9.03 -0.68 8.45
C VAL A 58 8.95 -2.19 8.64
N GLN A 59 9.75 -2.92 7.88
CA GLN A 59 9.82 -4.39 7.94
C GLN A 59 11.17 -4.86 8.54
N PRO A 60 11.22 -6.06 9.14
CA PRO A 60 12.47 -6.71 9.50
C PRO A 60 13.32 -7.05 8.27
N GLU A 61 14.62 -7.32 8.47
CA GLU A 61 15.55 -7.62 7.36
C GLU A 61 15.18 -8.88 6.57
N GLN A 62 14.59 -9.87 7.25
CA GLN A 62 14.08 -11.11 6.64
C GLN A 62 12.63 -10.97 6.13
N GLY A 63 12.14 -9.73 6.02
CA GLY A 63 10.83 -9.41 5.47
C GLY A 63 10.81 -9.51 3.94
N GLY A 64 9.74 -9.00 3.35
CA GLY A 64 9.67 -8.81 1.91
C GLY A 64 8.39 -8.07 1.52
N PRO A 65 8.44 -7.26 0.44
CA PRO A 65 7.29 -6.49 -0.03
C PRO A 65 6.08 -7.39 -0.35
N GLN A 66 6.35 -8.66 -0.70
CA GLN A 66 5.31 -9.61 -1.01
C GLN A 66 4.37 -9.90 0.16
N ARG A 67 4.87 -9.89 1.39
CA ARG A 67 4.01 -10.09 2.57
C ARG A 67 2.99 -8.97 2.71
N ILE A 68 3.36 -7.75 2.32
CA ILE A 68 2.47 -6.59 2.30
C ILE A 68 1.43 -6.74 1.20
N VAL A 69 1.83 -7.18 0.00
CA VAL A 69 0.89 -7.45 -1.11
C VAL A 69 -0.12 -8.52 -0.73
N ASP A 70 0.34 -9.63 -0.14
CA ASP A 70 -0.53 -10.73 0.27
C ASP A 70 -1.47 -10.30 1.41
N ALA A 71 -0.98 -9.49 2.37
CA ALA A 71 -1.81 -8.94 3.44
C ALA A 71 -2.87 -7.96 2.91
N LEU A 72 -2.50 -7.08 1.96
CA LEU A 72 -3.45 -6.18 1.28
C LEU A 72 -4.53 -6.97 0.52
N ALA A 73 -4.13 -8.04 -0.17
CA ALA A 73 -5.07 -8.93 -0.86
C ALA A 73 -6.05 -9.57 0.13
N ALA A 74 -5.53 -10.08 1.25
CA ALA A 74 -6.32 -10.75 2.27
C ALA A 74 -7.37 -9.85 2.92
N LEU A 75 -7.11 -8.54 3.10
CA LEU A 75 -8.10 -7.58 3.61
C LEU A 75 -9.41 -7.55 2.81
N ARG A 76 -9.36 -7.97 1.56
CA ARG A 76 -10.47 -7.89 0.59
C ARG A 76 -10.83 -9.22 -0.03
N GLY A 77 -10.32 -10.32 0.52
CA GLY A 77 -10.55 -11.67 -0.01
C GLY A 77 -10.05 -11.86 -1.45
N LEU A 78 -9.01 -11.10 -1.83
CA LEU A 78 -8.34 -11.23 -3.13
C LEU A 78 -7.18 -12.22 -3.03
N ARG A 79 -6.75 -12.75 -4.17
CA ARG A 79 -5.50 -13.50 -4.24
C ARG A 79 -4.34 -12.52 -4.41
N GLY A 80 -3.23 -12.76 -3.72
CA GLY A 80 -2.02 -11.93 -3.87
C GLY A 80 -1.52 -11.84 -5.31
N ASP A 81 -1.70 -12.91 -6.09
CA ASP A 81 -1.32 -12.97 -7.51
C ASP A 81 -2.12 -11.99 -8.38
N ASP A 82 -3.40 -11.77 -8.06
CA ASP A 82 -4.27 -10.81 -8.78
C ASP A 82 -3.80 -9.36 -8.58
N LEU A 83 -3.08 -9.10 -7.48
CA LEU A 83 -2.59 -7.77 -7.12
C LEU A 83 -1.14 -7.53 -7.53
N ARG A 84 -0.35 -8.60 -7.59
CA ARG A 84 1.11 -8.52 -7.76
C ARG A 84 1.53 -7.74 -9.01
N SER A 85 0.82 -7.90 -10.12
CA SER A 85 1.09 -7.20 -11.38
C SER A 85 0.70 -5.72 -11.36
N HIS A 86 -0.14 -5.30 -10.43
CA HIS A 86 -0.63 -3.93 -10.30
C HIS A 86 0.06 -3.14 -9.18
N CYS A 87 0.74 -3.84 -8.27
CA CYS A 87 1.43 -3.21 -7.16
C CYS A 87 2.79 -2.66 -7.60
N PHE A 88 3.06 -1.40 -7.23
CA PHE A 88 4.42 -0.90 -7.19
C PHE A 88 5.10 -1.29 -5.87
N VAL A 89 6.42 -1.39 -5.90
CA VAL A 89 7.26 -1.49 -4.71
C VAL A 89 8.35 -0.41 -4.79
N ARG A 90 8.57 0.30 -3.68
CA ARG A 90 9.68 1.23 -3.50
C ARG A 90 10.32 0.95 -2.15
N GLU A 91 11.64 1.01 -2.11
CA GLU A 91 12.42 0.71 -0.91
C GLU A 91 13.24 1.94 -0.49
N HIS A 92 13.51 2.06 0.80
CA HIS A 92 14.40 3.06 1.38
C HIS A 92 14.07 4.50 0.89
N ASP A 93 15.05 5.20 0.32
CA ASP A 93 14.90 6.55 -0.22
C ASP A 93 13.82 6.63 -1.30
N GLY A 94 13.58 5.54 -2.04
CA GLY A 94 12.50 5.47 -3.03
C GLY A 94 11.12 5.59 -2.38
N ALA A 95 10.92 4.94 -1.22
CA ALA A 95 9.69 5.03 -0.45
C ALA A 95 9.48 6.42 0.14
N ALA A 96 10.53 7.00 0.74
CA ALA A 96 10.50 8.35 1.30
C ALA A 96 10.26 9.42 0.22
N ARG A 97 10.94 9.32 -0.93
CA ARG A 97 10.72 10.21 -2.07
C ARG A 97 9.29 10.12 -2.59
N HIS A 98 8.75 8.90 -2.68
CA HIS A 98 7.39 8.67 -3.16
C HIS A 98 6.35 9.39 -2.28
N ILE A 99 6.39 9.22 -0.96
CA ILE A 99 5.40 9.87 -0.08
C ILE A 99 5.46 11.39 -0.14
N PHE A 100 6.65 12.00 -0.28
CA PHE A 100 6.77 13.45 -0.45
C PHE A 100 6.18 13.92 -1.78
N ARG A 101 6.36 13.16 -2.86
CA ARG A 101 5.75 13.49 -4.16
C ARG A 101 4.22 13.34 -4.12
N VAL A 102 3.71 12.31 -3.44
CA VAL A 102 2.27 12.15 -3.18
C VAL A 102 1.72 13.32 -2.39
N ALA A 103 2.38 13.70 -1.29
CA ALA A 103 1.96 14.81 -0.44
C ALA A 103 2.03 16.18 -1.15
N ALA A 104 2.97 16.34 -2.09
CA ALA A 104 3.09 17.53 -2.93
C ALA A 104 2.22 17.50 -4.20
N SER A 105 1.24 16.58 -4.28
CA SER A 105 0.35 16.40 -5.44
C SER A 105 1.03 16.08 -6.77
N LEU A 106 2.33 15.73 -6.77
CA LEU A 106 3.10 15.40 -7.97
C LEU A 106 2.78 14.01 -8.54
N GLU A 107 2.06 13.18 -7.77
CA GLU A 107 1.60 11.85 -8.16
C GLU A 107 0.07 11.79 -8.33
N SER A 108 -0.60 12.94 -8.46
CA SER A 108 -2.05 13.05 -8.61
C SER A 108 -2.46 13.07 -10.08
N MET A 109 -3.69 12.61 -10.36
CA MET A 109 -4.27 12.63 -11.72
C MET A 109 -4.40 14.07 -12.26
N VAL A 110 -4.68 15.01 -11.37
CA VAL A 110 -4.59 16.45 -11.61
C VAL A 110 -3.52 16.98 -10.67
N VAL A 111 -2.48 17.61 -11.23
CA VAL A 111 -1.43 18.25 -10.43
C VAL A 111 -2.01 19.52 -9.82
N GLY A 112 -1.98 19.63 -8.49
CA GLY A 112 -2.57 20.72 -7.72
C GLY A 112 -2.92 20.28 -6.32
#